data_AF-A0A257PFU5-F1
#
_entry.id   AF-A0A257PFU5-F1
#
_cell.length_a   1.000
_cell.length_b   1.000
_cell.length_c   1.000
_cell.angle_alpha   90.00
_cell.angle_beta   90.00
_cell.angle_gamma   90.00
#
_symmetry.space_group_name_H-M   'P 1'
#
loop_
_entity.id
_entity.type
_entity.pdbx_description
1 polymer ?
#
loop_
_entity_poly.entity_id
_entity_poly.type
_entity_poly.pdbx_seq_one_letter_code
_entity_poly.pdbx_strand_id
1 'polypeptide(L)'
;MKARTISRLDLLAASSEVQIRNEIIRLTTSITQIAQQRIILATYGNRLNQSWREGAVVIAATAQLAGHFANASRNADTQMSAMEQQVTAQLATAWQNLAAVQERRRSLQKSARSVTLANNAEAERRQDRELTSQYHGKPQESQ
;
A
#
# COMPACT_ATOMS: atom_id res chain seq x y z
N MET A 1 -13.39 18.18 17.36
CA MET A 1 -12.25 17.28 17.72
C MET A 1 -11.07 18.14 18.12
N LYS A 2 -10.29 17.80 19.16
CA LYS A 2 -9.17 18.63 19.63
C LYS A 2 -7.98 18.56 18.65
N ALA A 3 -7.21 19.64 18.50
CA ALA A 3 -6.05 19.70 17.61
C ALA A 3 -5.05 18.55 17.84
N ARG A 4 -4.73 18.26 19.12
CA ARG A 4 -3.85 17.14 19.51
C ARG A 4 -4.34 15.77 19.01
N THR A 5 -5.65 15.55 19.00
CA THR A 5 -6.25 14.30 18.50
C THR A 5 -6.08 14.19 16.99
N ILE A 6 -6.28 15.29 16.25
CA ILE A 6 -6.11 15.33 14.79
C ILE A 6 -4.65 15.04 14.41
N SER A 7 -3.69 15.67 15.10
CA SER A 7 -2.26 15.40 14.87
C SER A 7 -1.90 13.94 15.13
N ARG A 8 -2.42 13.33 16.20
CA ARG A 8 -2.18 11.89 16.48
C ARG A 8 -2.78 10.99 15.41
N LEU A 9 -3.98 11.30 14.92
CA LEU A 9 -4.62 10.56 13.85
C LEU A 9 -3.86 10.70 12.52
N ASP A 10 -3.30 11.87 12.20
CA ASP A 10 -2.49 12.05 10.99
C ASP A 10 -1.17 11.28 11.07
N LEU A 11 -0.50 11.25 12.24
CA LEU A 11 0.71 10.43 12.44
C LEU A 11 0.42 8.93 12.25
N LEU A 12 -0.69 8.44 12.79
CA LEU A 12 -1.11 7.04 12.58
C LEU A 12 -1.43 6.75 11.12
N ALA A 13 -2.13 7.66 10.43
CA ALA A 13 -2.45 7.52 9.02
C ALA A 13 -1.19 7.57 8.14
N ALA A 14 -0.21 8.43 8.46
CA ALA A 14 1.07 8.50 7.78
C ALA A 14 1.90 7.21 7.96
N SER A 15 1.91 6.65 9.17
CA SER A 15 2.56 5.36 9.44
C SER A 15 1.92 4.23 8.64
N SER A 16 0.58 4.17 8.62
CA SER A 16 -0.17 3.19 7.81
C SER A 16 0.10 3.37 6.32
N GLU A 17 0.20 4.60 5.81
CA GLU A 17 0.53 4.87 4.41
C GLU A 17 1.91 4.30 4.03
N VAL A 18 2.92 4.48 4.88
CA VAL A 18 4.28 3.92 4.65
C VAL A 18 4.24 2.40 4.64
N GLN A 19 3.53 1.78 5.58
CA GLN A 19 3.38 0.32 5.63
C GLN A 19 2.73 -0.22 4.35
N ILE A 20 1.66 0.41 3.87
CA ILE A 20 0.97 0.00 2.63
C ILE A 20 1.89 0.18 1.42
N ARG A 21 2.67 1.28 1.34
CA ARG A 21 3.64 1.48 0.26
C ARG A 21 4.72 0.40 0.24
N ASN A 22 5.25 0.04 1.41
CA ASN A 22 6.23 -1.05 1.53
C ASN A 22 5.64 -2.40 1.12
N GLU A 23 4.38 -2.65 1.48
CA GLU A 23 3.66 -3.85 1.06
C GLU A 23 3.47 -3.89 -0.46
N ILE A 24 3.10 -2.77 -1.09
CA ILE A 24 3.00 -2.66 -2.57
C ILE A 24 4.34 -2.98 -3.23
N ILE A 25 5.45 -2.45 -2.71
CA ILE A 25 6.81 -2.74 -3.23
C ILE A 25 7.08 -4.24 -3.12
N ARG A 26 6.84 -4.85 -1.97
CA ARG A 26 7.02 -6.29 -1.74
C ARG A 26 6.22 -7.13 -2.72
N LEU A 27 4.91 -6.85 -2.86
CA LEU A 27 4.02 -7.58 -3.77
C LEU A 27 4.46 -7.42 -5.24
N THR A 28 4.89 -6.23 -5.63
CA THR A 28 5.41 -5.97 -6.98
C THR A 28 6.67 -6.80 -7.24
N THR A 29 7.61 -6.84 -6.29
CA THR A 29 8.80 -7.71 -6.37
C THR A 29 8.42 -9.18 -6.46
N SER A 30 7.42 -9.64 -5.70
CA SER A 30 6.93 -11.02 -5.79
C SER A 30 6.37 -11.37 -7.17
N ILE A 31 5.62 -10.46 -7.81
CA ILE A 31 5.15 -10.67 -9.19
C ILE A 31 6.33 -10.80 -10.15
N THR A 32 7.33 -9.93 -10.04
CA THR A 32 8.54 -10.01 -10.87
C THR A 32 9.29 -11.33 -10.68
N GLN A 33 9.40 -11.82 -9.44
CA GLN A 33 10.03 -13.10 -9.14
C GLN A 33 9.24 -14.28 -9.73
N ILE A 34 7.91 -14.27 -9.62
CA ILE A 34 7.06 -15.30 -10.24
C ILE A 34 7.24 -15.29 -11.76
N ALA A 35 7.24 -14.11 -12.40
CA ALA A 35 7.48 -13.99 -13.83
C ALA A 35 8.85 -14.56 -14.25
N GLN A 36 9.91 -14.29 -13.48
CA GLN A 36 11.23 -14.87 -13.71
C GLN A 36 11.23 -16.40 -13.58
N GLN A 37 10.57 -16.95 -12.56
CA GLN A 37 10.46 -18.39 -12.37
C GLN A 37 9.73 -19.07 -13.54
N ARG A 38 8.67 -18.44 -14.07
CA ARG A 38 7.95 -18.92 -15.25
C ARG A 38 8.83 -18.92 -16.50
N ILE A 39 9.66 -17.89 -16.71
CA ILE A 39 10.65 -17.86 -17.82
C ILE A 39 11.66 -19.00 -17.70
N ILE A 40 12.16 -19.27 -16.49
CA ILE A 40 13.10 -20.37 -16.24
C ILE A 40 12.46 -21.72 -16.56
N LEU A 41 11.24 -21.97 -16.08
CA LEU A 41 10.49 -23.20 -16.38
C LEU A 41 10.24 -23.37 -17.88
N ALA A 42 9.80 -22.31 -18.57
CA ALA A 42 9.58 -22.33 -20.01
C ALA A 42 10.87 -22.62 -20.79
N THR A 43 11.97 -21.99 -20.39
CA THR A 43 13.29 -22.21 -21.01
C THR A 43 13.75 -23.65 -20.83
N TYR A 44 13.58 -24.21 -19.63
CA TYR A 44 13.93 -25.60 -19.35
C TYR A 44 13.04 -26.58 -20.13
N GLY A 45 11.73 -26.32 -20.21
CA GLY A 45 10.81 -27.08 -21.04
C GLY A 45 11.17 -27.07 -22.53
N ASN A 46 11.60 -25.92 -23.06
CA ASN A 46 12.07 -25.79 -24.44
C ASN A 46 13.35 -26.60 -24.71
N ARG A 47 14.34 -26.52 -23.80
CA ARG A 47 15.60 -27.28 -23.92
C ARG A 47 15.35 -28.79 -23.93
N LEU A 48 14.49 -29.27 -23.04
CA LEU A 48 14.06 -30.66 -23.04
C LEU A 48 13.42 -31.02 -24.38
N ASN A 49 12.37 -30.30 -24.80
CA ASN A 49 11.70 -30.56 -26.08
C ASN A 49 12.65 -30.57 -27.29
N GLN A 50 13.67 -29.72 -27.29
CA GLN A 50 14.70 -29.70 -28.33
C GLN A 50 15.55 -30.98 -28.30
N SER A 51 16.02 -31.42 -27.12
CA SER A 51 16.82 -32.65 -27.01
C SER A 51 16.03 -33.90 -27.44
N TRP A 52 14.70 -33.87 -27.33
CA TRP A 52 13.82 -34.93 -27.85
C TRP A 52 13.73 -34.92 -29.38
N ARG A 53 13.68 -33.75 -30.01
CA ARG A 53 13.56 -33.60 -31.47
C ARG A 53 14.84 -33.93 -32.22
N GLU A 54 16.00 -33.80 -31.57
CA GLU A 54 17.31 -34.10 -32.17
C GLU A 54 17.62 -35.61 -32.28
N GLY A 55 16.65 -36.49 -31.96
CA GLY A 55 16.66 -37.89 -32.42
C GLY A 55 17.47 -38.86 -31.59
N ALA A 56 17.76 -38.56 -30.33
CA ALA A 56 18.37 -39.53 -29.41
C ALA A 56 17.46 -40.77 -29.28
N VAL A 57 18.03 -41.99 -29.36
CA VAL A 57 17.29 -43.23 -29.13
C VAL A 57 16.73 -43.23 -27.71
N VAL A 58 15.41 -43.10 -27.59
CA VAL A 58 14.72 -43.02 -26.31
C VAL A 58 14.38 -44.44 -25.84
N ILE A 59 14.99 -44.86 -24.74
CA ILE A 59 14.62 -46.06 -24.00
C ILE A 59 13.27 -45.81 -23.31
N ALA A 60 12.40 -46.81 -23.17
CA ALA A 60 11.09 -46.64 -22.51
C ALA A 60 11.16 -45.91 -21.15
N ALA A 61 12.24 -46.12 -20.38
CA ALA A 61 12.50 -45.43 -19.12
C ALA A 61 12.67 -43.91 -19.28
N THR A 62 13.35 -43.43 -20.33
CA THR A 62 13.48 -41.99 -20.59
C THR A 62 12.15 -41.39 -21.03
N ALA A 63 11.33 -42.10 -21.83
CA ALA A 63 9.99 -41.64 -22.22
C ALA A 63 9.06 -41.47 -21.00
N GLN A 64 9.08 -42.40 -20.04
CA GLN A 64 8.31 -42.29 -18.79
C GLN A 64 8.77 -41.10 -17.95
N LEU A 65 10.08 -40.91 -17.78
CA LEU A 65 10.67 -39.76 -17.09
C LEU A 65 10.24 -38.42 -17.72
N ALA A 66 10.16 -38.37 -19.05
CA ALA A 66 9.69 -37.20 -19.78
C ALA A 66 8.21 -36.90 -19.48
N GLY A 67 7.36 -37.93 -19.44
CA GLY A 67 5.95 -37.80 -19.08
C GLY A 67 5.77 -37.27 -17.66
N HIS A 68 6.54 -37.80 -16.70
CA HIS A 68 6.56 -37.29 -15.32
C HIS A 68 7.01 -35.83 -15.25
N PHE A 69 8.09 -35.49 -15.97
CA PHE A 69 8.58 -34.12 -16.02
C PHE A 69 7.56 -33.15 -16.63
N ALA A 70 6.94 -33.52 -17.75
CA ALA A 70 5.94 -32.68 -18.41
C ALA A 70 4.73 -32.41 -17.49
N ASN A 71 4.27 -33.43 -16.77
CA ASN A 71 3.19 -33.28 -15.78
C ASN A 71 3.62 -32.40 -14.61
N ALA A 72 4.83 -32.60 -14.06
CA ALA A 72 5.37 -31.77 -12.99
C ALA A 72 5.51 -30.30 -13.41
N SER A 73 5.97 -30.05 -14.64
CA SER A 73 6.11 -28.71 -15.22
C SER A 73 4.75 -28.00 -15.39
N ARG A 74 3.73 -28.71 -15.90
CA ARG A 74 2.36 -28.16 -15.99
C ARG A 74 1.76 -27.83 -14.63
N ASN A 75 1.98 -28.71 -13.65
CA ASN A 75 1.53 -28.47 -12.27
C ASN A 75 2.23 -27.25 -11.66
N ALA A 76 3.53 -27.10 -11.89
CA ALA A 76 4.30 -25.94 -11.44
C ALA A 76 3.81 -24.63 -12.10
N ASP A 77 3.56 -24.61 -13.41
CA ASP A 77 3.02 -23.41 -14.09
C ASP A 77 1.61 -23.06 -13.62
N THR A 78 0.77 -24.06 -13.35
CA THR A 78 -0.57 -23.85 -12.78
C THR A 78 -0.48 -23.25 -11.37
N GLN A 79 0.42 -23.76 -10.52
CA GLN A 79 0.65 -23.21 -9.18
C GLN A 79 1.20 -21.78 -9.24
N MET A 80 2.17 -21.52 -10.12
CA MET A 80 2.72 -20.18 -10.32
C MET A 80 1.67 -19.19 -10.84
N SER A 81 0.80 -19.62 -11.76
CA SER A 81 -0.30 -18.78 -12.26
C SER A 81 -1.32 -18.47 -11.17
N ALA A 82 -1.66 -19.43 -10.32
CA ALA A 82 -2.53 -19.20 -9.17
C ALA A 82 -1.90 -18.24 -8.14
N MET A 83 -0.60 -18.40 -7.86
CA MET A 83 0.14 -17.47 -7.00
C MET A 83 0.18 -16.06 -7.60
N GLU A 84 0.42 -15.93 -8.91
CA GLU A 84 0.44 -14.65 -9.61
C GLU A 84 -0.92 -13.94 -9.49
N GLN A 85 -2.02 -14.66 -9.70
CA GLN A 85 -3.38 -14.14 -9.53
C GLN A 85 -3.64 -13.67 -8.09
N GLN A 86 -3.23 -14.47 -7.10
CA GLN A 86 -3.39 -14.13 -5.69
C GLN A 86 -2.61 -12.86 -5.32
N VAL A 87 -1.33 -12.78 -5.72
CA VAL A 87 -0.48 -11.61 -5.43
C VAL A 87 -1.00 -10.37 -6.16
N THR A 88 -1.52 -10.52 -7.38
CA THR A 88 -2.13 -9.43 -8.14
C THR A 88 -3.41 -8.91 -7.46
N ALA A 89 -4.26 -9.80 -6.94
CA ALA A 89 -5.45 -9.40 -6.18
C ALA A 89 -5.07 -8.68 -4.87
N GLN A 90 -4.04 -9.15 -4.17
CA GLN A 90 -3.49 -8.48 -2.99
C GLN A 90 -2.94 -7.10 -3.32
N LEU A 91 -2.23 -6.96 -4.45
CA LEU A 91 -1.69 -5.69 -4.93
C LEU A 91 -2.82 -4.69 -5.24
N ALA A 92 -3.87 -5.13 -5.94
CA ALA A 92 -5.04 -4.30 -6.22
C ALA A 92 -5.71 -3.81 -4.92
N THR A 93 -5.85 -4.70 -3.93
CA THR A 93 -6.39 -4.34 -2.61
C THR A 93 -5.49 -3.35 -1.87
N ALA A 94 -4.17 -3.54 -1.92
CA ALA A 94 -3.21 -2.62 -1.31
C ALA A 94 -3.29 -1.21 -1.93
N TRP A 95 -3.46 -1.11 -3.25
CA TRP A 95 -3.69 0.17 -3.94
C TRP A 95 -4.99 0.86 -3.51
N GLN A 96 -6.09 0.12 -3.38
CA GLN A 96 -7.35 0.66 -2.87
C GLN A 96 -7.21 1.18 -1.44
N ASN A 97 -6.53 0.42 -0.58
CA ASN A 97 -6.25 0.82 0.80
C ASN A 97 -5.38 2.08 0.86
N LEU A 98 -4.38 2.18 -0.02
CA LEU A 98 -3.53 3.37 -0.11
C LEU A 98 -4.37 4.61 -0.44
N ALA A 99 -5.24 4.51 -1.45
CA ALA A 99 -6.13 5.61 -1.84
C ALA A 99 -7.05 6.03 -0.68
N ALA A 100 -7.62 5.07 0.05
CA ALA A 100 -8.47 5.34 1.20
C ALA A 100 -7.71 6.05 2.35
N VAL A 101 -6.49 5.62 2.65
CA VAL A 101 -5.64 6.27 3.67
C VAL A 101 -5.26 7.68 3.24
N GLN A 102 -4.89 7.88 1.97
CA GLN A 102 -4.56 9.20 1.44
C GLN A 102 -5.74 10.17 1.51
N GLU A 103 -6.95 9.71 1.18
CA GLU A 103 -8.14 10.54 1.30
C GLU A 103 -8.45 10.88 2.76
N ARG A 104 -8.30 9.90 3.67
CA ARG A 104 -8.41 10.14 5.11
C ARG A 104 -7.42 11.20 5.59
N ARG A 105 -6.17 11.16 5.13
CA ARG A 105 -5.15 12.18 5.47
C ARG A 105 -5.54 13.57 4.97
N ARG A 106 -6.04 13.69 3.74
CA ARG A 106 -6.55 14.97 3.22
C ARG A 106 -7.69 15.51 4.07
N SER A 107 -8.62 14.65 4.50
CA SER A 107 -9.71 15.03 5.40
C SER A 107 -9.21 15.50 6.77
N LEU A 108 -8.21 14.81 7.35
CA LEU A 108 -7.57 15.21 8.59
C LEU A 108 -6.85 16.55 8.47
N GLN A 109 -6.17 16.81 7.35
CA GLN A 109 -5.53 18.10 7.08
C GLN A 109 -6.55 19.24 6.97
N LYS A 110 -7.67 19.03 6.27
CA LYS A 110 -8.78 20.00 6.23
C LYS A 110 -9.34 20.27 7.63
N SER A 111 -9.52 19.22 8.43
CA SER A 111 -9.99 19.33 9.81
C SER A 111 -8.98 20.05 10.73
N ALA A 112 -7.68 19.83 10.52
CA ALA A 112 -6.64 20.53 11.26
C ALA A 112 -6.70 22.05 10.97
N ARG A 113 -6.83 22.42 9.68
CA ARG A 113 -6.95 23.83 9.27
C ARG A 113 -8.18 24.49 9.88
N SER A 114 -9.34 23.83 9.86
CA SER A 114 -10.56 24.40 10.43
C SER A 114 -10.46 24.61 11.95
N VAL A 115 -9.84 23.67 12.67
CA VAL A 115 -9.58 23.83 14.11
C VAL A 115 -8.62 24.98 14.39
N THR A 116 -7.54 25.13 13.61
CA THR A 116 -6.62 26.27 13.76
C THR A 116 -7.33 27.60 13.54
N LEU A 117 -8.15 27.72 12.49
CA LEU A 117 -8.92 28.93 12.23
C LEU A 117 -9.91 29.25 13.36
N ALA A 118 -10.61 28.24 13.88
CA ALA A 118 -11.53 28.42 15.00
C ALA A 118 -10.80 28.86 16.27
N ASN A 119 -9.65 28.27 16.58
CA ASN A 119 -8.84 28.64 17.74
C ASN A 119 -8.31 30.07 17.62
N ASN A 120 -7.87 30.49 16.43
CA ASN A 120 -7.40 31.85 16.18
C ASN A 120 -8.54 32.86 16.36
N ALA A 121 -9.71 32.60 15.78
CA ALA A 121 -10.88 33.46 15.93
C ALA A 121 -11.36 33.54 17.39
N GLU A 122 -11.25 32.46 18.15
CA GLU A 122 -11.58 32.47 19.58
C GLU A 122 -10.54 33.26 20.40
N ALA A 123 -9.26 33.15 20.06
CA ALA A 123 -8.19 33.92 20.70
C ALA A 123 -8.35 35.42 20.44
N GLU A 124 -8.64 35.84 19.20
CA GLU A 124 -8.95 37.22 18.83
C GLU A 124 -10.14 37.77 19.65
N ARG A 125 -11.24 37.02 19.72
CA ARG A 125 -12.41 37.43 20.52
C ARG A 125 -12.12 37.53 22.01
N ARG A 126 -11.24 36.69 22.55
CA ARG A 126 -10.83 36.78 23.96
C ARG A 126 -10.00 38.03 24.20
N GLN A 127 -9.04 38.30 23.31
CA GLN A 127 -8.22 39.50 23.36
C GLN A 127 -9.08 40.78 23.26
N ASP A 128 -10.06 40.81 22.36
CA ASP A 128 -10.99 41.94 22.23
C ASP A 128 -11.83 42.17 23.49
N ARG A 129 -12.31 41.08 24.13
CA ARG A 129 -13.05 41.14 25.40
C ARG A 129 -12.17 41.62 26.56
N GLU A 130 -10.94 41.13 26.62
CA GLU A 130 -9.97 41.56 27.64
C GLU A 130 -9.64 43.04 27.49
N LEU A 131 -9.41 43.51 26.25
CA LEU A 131 -9.20 44.93 25.94
C LEU A 131 -10.41 45.77 26.34
N THR A 132 -11.62 45.43 25.87
CA THR A 132 -12.85 46.18 26.21
C THR A 132 -13.16 46.18 27.72
N SER A 133 -12.90 45.08 28.42
CA SER A 133 -13.05 45.01 29.88
C SER A 133 -12.09 45.95 30.63
N GLN A 134 -10.88 46.19 30.12
CA GLN A 134 -9.93 47.12 30.72
C GLN A 134 -10.35 48.58 30.55
N TYR A 135 -11.03 48.92 29.45
CA TYR A 135 -11.53 50.28 29.21
C TYR A 135 -12.78 50.63 30.03
N HIS A 136 -13.61 49.66 30.41
CA HIS A 136 -14.80 49.89 31.25
C HIS A 136 -14.54 49.76 32.76
N GLY A 137 -13.30 49.45 33.18
CA GLY A 137 -12.94 49.19 34.58
C GLY A 137 -12.46 50.40 35.40
N LYS A 138 -12.42 51.62 34.85
CA LYS A 138 -12.14 52.83 35.65
C LYS A 138 -13.46 53.56 35.95
N PRO A 139 -13.91 53.62 37.22
CA PRO A 139 -14.80 54.69 37.60
C PRO A 139 -14.03 56.00 37.37
N GLN A 140 -14.64 56.95 36.66
CA GLN A 140 -14.24 58.34 36.78
C GLN A 140 -14.32 58.69 38.26
N GLU A 141 -13.18 58.89 38.91
CA GLU A 141 -13.13 59.61 40.18
C GLU A 141 -13.57 61.04 39.86
N SER A 142 -14.86 61.28 40.02
CA SER A 142 -15.43 62.62 40.09
C SER A 142 -15.13 63.19 41.47
N GLN A 143 -14.11 64.04 41.55
CA GLN A 143 -14.00 65.15 42.52
C GLN A 143 -13.34 66.34 41.86
#